data_AF-A0A4R7HWM1-F1
#
_entry.id   AF-A0A4R7HWM1-F1
#
_cell.length_a   1.000
_cell.length_b   1.000
_cell.length_c   1.000
_cell.angle_alpha   90.00
_cell.angle_beta   90.00
_cell.angle_gamma   90.00
#
_symmetry.space_group_name_H-M   'P 1'
#
loop_
_entity.id
_entity.type
_entity.pdbx_description
1 polymer ?
#
loop_
_entity_poly.entity_id
_entity_poly.type
_entity_poly.pdbx_seq_one_letter_code
_entity_poly.pdbx_strand_id
1 'polypeptide(L)'
;MEHGPVPPHERSWRHPSEVAADETAELRAVEVPRSTRAFALATGSLGLVALGVFVLVMTPSRDGTPIAVSATTTAVVSDIDDGSAAPTVAAVRRPVADVTTAALATPIGDGDYAVVVRTTLDRSSADRVDVVLPSGRTVSGAIVDENADTALVHLSINEPGHRIAERRPHDHDVVTVLATPPVEVAFADVDQLDVADGTAVVDADGDLVGLCSRGTDGTKVLMVDDDMAAMDDDAGDEQAETTADGDGEDGDTETGDEQAGLDDVDDDVLDEVTDEFDVTVPPTTSAADD
;
A
#
# COMPACT_ATOMS: atom_id res chain seq x y z
N MET A 1 59.38 -14.87 38.61
CA MET A 1 58.59 -13.91 39.40
C MET A 1 57.29 -13.74 38.67
N GLU A 2 56.20 -14.33 39.17
CA GLU A 2 54.88 -14.20 38.57
C GLU A 2 54.32 -12.82 38.94
N HIS A 3 54.00 -12.00 37.94
CA HIS A 3 53.31 -10.73 38.19
C HIS A 3 51.87 -11.02 38.60
N GLY A 4 51.47 -10.48 39.74
CA GLY A 4 50.09 -10.56 40.23
C GLY A 4 49.11 -9.86 39.27
N PRO A 5 47.80 -10.15 39.39
CA PRO A 5 46.78 -9.54 38.55
C PRO A 5 46.82 -8.01 38.69
N VAL A 6 46.87 -7.31 37.55
CA VAL A 6 46.90 -5.84 37.49
C VAL A 6 45.59 -5.29 38.08
N PRO A 7 45.67 -4.37 39.06
CA PRO A 7 44.49 -3.83 39.70
C PRO A 7 43.63 -3.00 38.72
N PRO A 8 42.31 -2.89 38.93
CA PRO A 8 41.37 -2.35 37.95
C PRO A 8 41.68 -0.92 37.49
N HIS A 9 42.28 -0.12 38.36
CA HIS A 9 42.63 1.28 38.08
C HIS A 9 43.91 1.46 37.25
N GLU A 10 44.71 0.40 37.08
CA GLU A 10 45.90 0.39 36.23
C GLU A 10 45.61 -0.18 34.83
N ARG A 11 44.37 -0.64 34.58
CA ARG A 11 43.94 -1.03 33.23
C ARG A 11 43.72 0.23 32.40
N SER A 12 44.47 0.38 31.31
CA SER A 12 44.17 1.41 30.32
C SER A 12 42.75 1.17 29.79
N TRP A 13 41.92 2.20 29.84
CA TRP A 13 40.57 2.14 29.29
C TRP A 13 40.70 1.97 27.78
N ARG A 14 40.32 0.80 27.26
CA ARG A 14 40.27 0.55 25.82
C ARG A 14 38.90 0.95 25.29
N HIS A 15 38.88 1.56 24.12
CA HIS A 15 37.63 1.90 23.46
C HIS A 15 36.87 0.60 23.11
N PRO A 16 35.54 0.53 23.23
CA PRO A 16 34.76 -0.69 22.96
C PRO A 16 35.04 -1.31 21.58
N SER A 17 35.36 -0.48 20.58
CA SER A 17 35.72 -0.93 19.24
C SER A 17 37.03 -1.72 19.18
N GLU A 18 38.02 -1.40 20.03
CA GLU A 18 39.28 -2.13 20.09
C GLU A 18 39.11 -3.50 20.74
N VAL A 19 38.25 -3.58 21.76
CA VAL A 19 37.90 -4.86 22.41
C VAL A 19 37.18 -5.78 21.43
N ALA A 20 36.23 -5.25 20.66
CA ALA A 20 35.52 -6.01 19.63
C ALA A 20 36.46 -6.48 18.49
N ALA A 21 37.44 -5.67 18.11
CA ALA A 21 38.42 -6.03 17.08
C ALA A 21 39.36 -7.16 17.54
N ASP A 22 39.84 -7.12 18.78
CA ASP A 22 40.68 -8.19 19.34
C ASP A 22 39.89 -9.50 19.49
N GLU A 23 38.63 -9.43 19.95
CA GLU A 23 37.78 -10.61 20.11
C GLU A 23 37.40 -11.25 18.75
N THR A 24 37.11 -10.42 17.74
CA THR A 24 36.86 -10.92 16.38
C THR A 24 38.11 -11.49 15.71
N ALA A 25 39.30 -10.97 16.04
CA ALA A 25 40.57 -11.53 15.58
C ALA A 25 40.84 -12.91 16.22
N GLU A 26 40.54 -13.06 17.51
CA GLU A 26 40.66 -14.34 18.23
C GLU A 26 39.70 -15.39 17.66
N LEU A 27 38.44 -15.02 17.40
CA LEU A 27 37.45 -15.91 16.78
C LEU A 27 37.85 -16.36 15.36
N ARG A 28 38.54 -15.51 14.58
CA ARG A 28 39.08 -15.90 13.26
C ARG A 28 40.29 -16.83 13.35
N ALA A 29 41.06 -16.75 14.44
CA ALA A 29 42.25 -17.58 14.64
C ALA A 29 41.91 -19.04 15.03
N VAL A 30 40.68 -19.28 15.49
CA VAL A 30 40.19 -20.65 15.73
C VAL A 30 39.96 -21.35 14.39
N GLU A 31 40.97 -22.10 13.94
CA GLU A 31 40.84 -22.97 12.76
C GLU A 31 39.84 -24.09 13.05
N VAL A 32 38.61 -23.89 12.58
CA VAL A 32 37.60 -24.94 12.61
C VAL A 32 38.00 -26.05 11.62
N PRO A 33 38.12 -27.31 12.07
CA PRO A 33 38.47 -28.42 11.19
C PRO A 33 37.49 -28.53 10.01
N ARG A 34 38.01 -28.82 8.81
CA ARG A 34 37.20 -28.96 7.58
C ARG A 34 36.07 -29.98 7.73
N SER A 35 36.28 -31.03 8.53
CA SER A 35 35.28 -32.04 8.85
C SER A 35 34.11 -31.48 9.65
N THR A 36 34.36 -30.58 10.61
CA THR A 36 33.30 -29.91 11.39
C THR A 36 32.44 -29.01 10.52
N ARG A 37 33.06 -28.28 9.57
CA ARG A 37 32.32 -27.45 8.59
C ARG A 37 31.45 -28.32 7.67
N ALA A 38 31.99 -29.42 7.16
CA ALA A 38 31.24 -30.34 6.30
C ALA A 38 30.07 -31.00 7.06
N PHE A 39 30.28 -31.39 8.32
CA PHE A 39 29.23 -31.95 9.15
C PHE A 39 28.12 -30.95 9.42
N ALA A 40 28.45 -29.70 9.78
CA ALA A 40 27.47 -28.64 10.03
C ALA A 40 26.63 -28.30 8.79
N LEU A 41 27.27 -28.24 7.61
CA LEU A 41 26.56 -28.02 6.34
C LEU A 41 25.63 -29.19 6.01
N ALA A 42 26.08 -30.43 6.22
CA ALA A 42 25.27 -31.61 5.96
C ALA A 42 24.03 -31.68 6.87
N THR A 43 24.18 -31.46 8.19
CA THR A 43 23.05 -31.47 9.12
C THR A 43 22.11 -30.27 8.90
N GLY A 44 22.65 -29.09 8.58
CA GLY A 44 21.82 -27.92 8.23
C GLY A 44 20.97 -28.15 6.98
N SER A 45 21.56 -28.70 5.92
CA SER A 45 20.83 -29.00 4.67
C SER A 45 19.73 -30.04 4.87
N LEU A 46 19.99 -31.10 5.66
CA LEU A 46 19.00 -32.11 5.99
C LEU A 46 17.80 -31.52 6.76
N GLY A 47 18.06 -30.57 7.67
CA GLY A 47 17.03 -29.86 8.42
C GLY A 47 16.12 -29.02 7.53
N LEU A 48 16.70 -28.26 6.59
CA LEU A 48 15.93 -27.46 5.63
C LEU A 48 15.06 -28.32 4.72
N VAL A 49 15.58 -29.45 4.23
CA VAL A 49 14.80 -30.40 3.42
C VAL A 49 13.63 -30.97 4.21
N ALA A 50 13.84 -31.36 5.47
CA ALA A 50 12.77 -31.87 6.32
C ALA A 50 11.66 -30.83 6.56
N LEU A 51 12.04 -29.56 6.75
CA LEU A 51 11.09 -28.46 6.93
C LEU A 51 10.29 -28.18 5.64
N GLY A 52 10.94 -28.19 4.48
CA GLY A 52 10.28 -28.06 3.18
C GLY A 52 9.26 -29.18 2.91
N VAL A 53 9.62 -30.43 3.21
CA VAL A 53 8.68 -31.57 3.11
C VAL A 53 7.52 -31.41 4.09
N PHE A 54 7.77 -30.95 5.31
CA PHE A 54 6.72 -30.74 6.30
C PHE A 54 5.72 -29.67 5.83
N VAL A 55 6.20 -28.53 5.31
CA VAL A 55 5.34 -27.48 4.74
C VAL A 55 4.54 -28.03 3.56
N LEU A 56 5.17 -28.79 2.65
CA LEU A 56 4.48 -29.39 1.51
C LEU A 56 3.35 -30.34 1.95
N VAL A 57 3.55 -31.13 3.00
CA VAL A 57 2.54 -32.07 3.53
C VAL A 57 1.42 -31.36 4.30
N MET A 58 1.75 -30.28 5.01
CA MET A 58 0.77 -29.48 5.77
C MET A 58 -0.01 -28.49 4.90
N THR A 59 0.47 -28.18 3.70
CA THR A 59 -0.24 -27.32 2.75
C THR A 59 -1.24 -28.18 1.98
N PRO A 60 -2.56 -28.12 2.28
CA PRO A 60 -3.54 -28.91 1.56
C PRO A 60 -3.46 -28.57 0.07
N SER A 61 -3.26 -29.60 -0.77
CA SER A 61 -3.25 -29.43 -2.22
C SER A 61 -4.56 -28.78 -2.63
N ARG A 62 -4.49 -27.58 -3.23
CA ARG A 62 -5.63 -26.92 -3.87
C ARG A 62 -5.98 -27.67 -5.16
N ASP A 63 -6.35 -28.95 -5.05
CA ASP A 63 -7.02 -29.69 -6.10
C ASP A 63 -8.50 -29.28 -6.09
N GLY A 64 -8.75 -28.06 -6.55
CA GLY A 64 -10.07 -27.48 -6.53
C GLY A 64 -10.10 -26.24 -7.38
N THR A 65 -10.64 -26.39 -8.59
CA THR A 65 -11.32 -25.31 -9.32
C THR A 65 -12.01 -24.38 -8.33
N PRO A 66 -11.92 -23.05 -8.49
CA PRO A 66 -12.43 -22.10 -7.52
C PRO A 66 -13.88 -22.46 -7.17
N ILE A 67 -14.08 -23.03 -5.98
CA ILE A 67 -15.39 -23.16 -5.40
C ILE A 67 -15.70 -21.72 -5.00
N ALA A 68 -16.35 -21.00 -5.91
CA ALA A 68 -17.04 -19.77 -5.56
C ALA A 68 -17.99 -20.16 -4.42
N VAL A 69 -17.60 -19.84 -3.19
CA VAL A 69 -18.48 -19.93 -2.03
C VAL A 69 -19.45 -18.76 -2.21
N SER A 70 -20.43 -18.94 -3.10
CA SER A 70 -21.57 -18.05 -3.18
C SER A 70 -22.31 -18.22 -1.86
N ALA A 71 -22.02 -17.32 -0.92
CA ALA A 71 -22.84 -17.11 0.25
C ALA A 71 -24.26 -16.84 -0.26
N THR A 72 -25.08 -17.90 -0.28
CA THR A 72 -26.47 -17.80 -0.69
C THR A 72 -27.20 -17.22 0.50
N THR A 73 -27.20 -15.89 0.59
CA THR A 73 -28.12 -15.18 1.49
C THR A 73 -29.51 -15.43 0.96
N THR A 74 -30.15 -16.46 1.49
CA THR A 74 -31.54 -16.78 1.18
C THR A 74 -32.37 -15.70 1.85
N ALA A 75 -32.67 -14.62 1.13
CA ALA A 75 -33.68 -13.66 1.56
C ALA A 75 -35.01 -14.42 1.57
N VAL A 76 -35.45 -14.83 2.77
CA VAL A 76 -36.79 -15.36 2.98
C VAL A 76 -37.73 -14.18 2.84
N VAL A 77 -38.27 -13.99 1.63
CA VAL A 77 -39.43 -13.12 1.42
C VAL A 77 -40.62 -13.88 2.01
N SER A 78 -41.00 -13.51 3.23
CA SER A 78 -42.27 -13.94 3.82
C SER A 78 -43.38 -13.15 3.14
N ASP A 79 -43.88 -13.65 2.01
CA ASP A 79 -45.17 -13.22 1.50
C ASP A 79 -46.25 -13.76 2.46
N ILE A 80 -46.76 -12.87 3.29
CA ILE A 80 -48.00 -13.04 4.02
C ILE A 80 -49.10 -12.68 3.02
N ASP A 81 -49.72 -13.67 2.37
CA ASP A 81 -51.09 -13.52 1.89
C ASP A 81 -51.82 -14.87 1.86
N ASP A 82 -53.13 -14.75 1.99
CA ASP A 82 -54.08 -15.68 2.56
C ASP A 82 -54.71 -16.55 1.46
N GLY A 83 -54.93 -17.84 1.73
CA GLY A 83 -55.83 -18.66 0.89
C GLY A 83 -55.18 -19.62 -0.12
N SER A 84 -54.86 -20.82 0.37
CA SER A 84 -55.21 -22.12 -0.25
C SER A 84 -55.10 -22.27 -1.79
N ALA A 85 -53.87 -22.46 -2.28
CA ALA A 85 -53.58 -23.34 -3.43
C ALA A 85 -52.19 -23.95 -3.24
N ALA A 86 -52.05 -25.25 -3.49
CA ALA A 86 -50.79 -25.97 -3.28
C ALA A 86 -49.63 -25.33 -4.09
N PRO A 87 -48.46 -25.05 -3.47
CA PRO A 87 -47.36 -24.41 -4.17
C PRO A 87 -46.74 -25.39 -5.16
N THR A 88 -46.93 -25.14 -6.45
CA THR A 88 -46.11 -25.75 -7.50
C THR A 88 -44.77 -25.02 -7.49
N VAL A 89 -43.75 -25.64 -6.91
CA VAL A 89 -42.38 -25.14 -6.90
C VAL A 89 -41.82 -25.26 -8.32
N ALA A 90 -42.06 -24.25 -9.15
CA ALA A 90 -41.33 -24.07 -10.39
C ALA A 90 -39.90 -23.64 -10.01
N ALA A 91 -38.94 -24.54 -10.18
CA ALA A 91 -37.53 -24.23 -10.03
C ALA A 91 -37.12 -23.25 -11.14
N VAL A 92 -37.33 -21.95 -10.90
CA VAL A 92 -36.79 -20.88 -11.73
C VAL A 92 -35.27 -20.92 -11.54
N ARG A 93 -34.57 -21.55 -12.48
CA ARG A 93 -33.11 -21.40 -12.60
C ARG A 93 -32.86 -19.94 -12.96
N ARG A 94 -32.65 -19.09 -11.95
CA ARG A 94 -32.03 -17.78 -12.19
C ARG A 94 -30.65 -18.08 -12.78
N PRO A 95 -30.29 -17.50 -13.95
CA PRO A 95 -28.90 -17.53 -14.36
C PRO A 95 -28.10 -16.92 -13.20
N VAL A 96 -27.11 -17.66 -12.72
CA VAL A 96 -26.09 -17.09 -11.83
C VAL A 96 -25.48 -15.97 -12.66
N ALA A 97 -25.77 -14.72 -12.31
CA ALA A 97 -25.11 -13.59 -12.93
C ALA A 97 -23.62 -13.84 -12.75
N ASP A 98 -22.86 -13.81 -13.86
CA ASP A 98 -21.41 -13.87 -13.79
C ASP A 98 -20.97 -12.85 -12.73
N VAL A 99 -20.30 -13.34 -11.69
CA VAL A 99 -19.73 -12.48 -10.67
C VAL A 99 -18.59 -11.76 -11.37
N THR A 100 -18.90 -10.64 -12.03
CA THR A 100 -17.92 -9.73 -12.60
C THR A 100 -17.03 -9.32 -11.45
N THR A 101 -15.80 -9.80 -11.49
CA THR A 101 -14.81 -9.54 -10.45
C THR A 101 -14.37 -8.10 -10.67
N ALA A 102 -15.04 -7.16 -9.99
CA ALA A 102 -14.70 -5.76 -10.07
C ALA A 102 -13.23 -5.57 -9.61
N ALA A 103 -12.51 -4.70 -10.31
CA ALA A 103 -11.10 -4.43 -10.06
C ALA A 103 -10.90 -3.80 -8.68
N LEU A 104 -9.85 -4.18 -7.96
CA LEU A 104 -9.47 -3.47 -6.73
C LEU A 104 -8.92 -2.09 -7.11
N ALA A 105 -9.47 -1.05 -6.49
CA ALA A 105 -9.08 0.33 -6.66
C ALA A 105 -8.58 0.90 -5.33
N THR A 106 -7.48 1.63 -5.37
CA THR A 106 -6.92 2.33 -4.21
C THR A 106 -7.14 3.83 -4.38
N PRO A 107 -7.99 4.46 -3.57
CA PRO A 107 -8.20 5.90 -3.61
C PRO A 107 -6.90 6.66 -3.32
N ILE A 108 -6.69 7.77 -4.03
CA ILE A 108 -5.52 8.63 -3.87
C ILE A 108 -5.94 10.07 -3.55
N GLY A 109 -5.04 10.82 -2.90
CA GLY A 109 -5.25 12.23 -2.58
C GLY A 109 -6.53 12.45 -1.76
N ASP A 110 -7.36 13.38 -2.23
CA ASP A 110 -8.63 13.72 -1.59
C ASP A 110 -9.73 12.67 -1.81
N GLY A 111 -9.48 11.62 -2.59
CA GLY A 111 -10.41 10.49 -2.73
C GLY A 111 -11.34 10.54 -3.94
N ASP A 112 -11.18 11.53 -4.82
CA ASP A 112 -11.95 11.64 -6.07
C ASP A 112 -11.38 10.75 -7.19
N TYR A 113 -10.12 10.32 -7.04
CA TYR A 113 -9.45 9.42 -7.97
C TYR A 113 -9.00 8.15 -7.26
N ALA A 114 -8.87 7.09 -8.04
CA ALA A 114 -8.25 5.85 -7.60
C ALA A 114 -7.37 5.25 -8.68
N VAL A 115 -6.32 4.56 -8.24
CA VAL A 115 -5.44 3.79 -9.12
C VAL A 115 -5.90 2.34 -9.11
N VAL A 116 -5.92 1.74 -10.30
CA VAL A 116 -6.29 0.34 -10.54
C VAL A 116 -5.22 -0.35 -11.39
N VAL A 117 -5.08 -1.66 -11.22
CA VAL A 117 -4.19 -2.45 -12.08
C VAL A 117 -4.90 -2.77 -13.39
N ARG A 118 -4.31 -2.39 -14.51
CA ARG A 118 -4.97 -2.43 -15.82
C ARG A 118 -5.38 -3.84 -16.25
N THR A 119 -4.63 -4.86 -15.85
CA THR A 119 -4.95 -6.26 -16.16
C THR A 119 -6.23 -6.75 -15.48
N THR A 120 -6.70 -6.06 -14.44
CA THR A 120 -7.93 -6.38 -13.72
C THR A 120 -9.16 -5.69 -14.29
N LEU A 121 -8.99 -4.73 -15.21
CA LEU A 121 -10.10 -4.01 -15.82
C LEU A 121 -10.78 -4.87 -16.89
N ASP A 122 -12.08 -5.08 -16.72
CA ASP A 122 -12.91 -5.62 -17.79
C ASP A 122 -13.19 -4.52 -18.82
N ARG A 123 -12.49 -4.58 -19.96
CA ARG A 123 -12.61 -3.62 -21.08
C ARG A 123 -13.91 -3.74 -21.88
N SER A 124 -14.92 -4.42 -21.35
CA SER A 124 -16.20 -4.61 -22.03
C SER A 124 -16.97 -3.28 -22.20
N SER A 125 -16.75 -2.30 -21.31
CA SER A 125 -17.24 -0.91 -21.44
C SER A 125 -16.07 0.05 -21.67
N ALA A 126 -16.17 0.89 -22.71
CA ALA A 126 -15.04 1.70 -23.19
C ALA A 126 -14.48 2.70 -22.18
N ASP A 127 -15.36 3.34 -21.37
CA ASP A 127 -14.95 4.50 -20.56
C ASP A 127 -15.35 4.41 -19.07
N ARG A 128 -16.12 3.37 -18.69
CA ARG A 128 -16.58 3.19 -17.31
C ARG A 128 -16.20 1.82 -16.80
N VAL A 129 -15.85 1.76 -15.52
CA VAL A 129 -15.46 0.53 -14.84
C VAL A 129 -16.10 0.50 -13.46
N ASP A 130 -16.58 -0.67 -13.05
CA ASP A 130 -16.93 -0.95 -11.67
C ASP A 130 -15.68 -1.43 -10.92
N VAL A 131 -15.36 -0.74 -9.84
CA VAL A 131 -14.20 -1.02 -8.99
C VAL A 131 -14.64 -1.29 -7.56
N VAL A 132 -13.84 -2.05 -6.80
CA VAL A 132 -14.04 -2.30 -5.37
C VAL A 132 -13.01 -1.49 -4.59
N LEU A 133 -13.48 -0.64 -3.69
CA LEU A 133 -12.65 0.18 -2.81
C LEU A 133 -12.19 -0.62 -1.58
N PRO A 134 -11.18 -0.16 -0.82
CA PRO A 134 -10.71 -0.83 0.40
C PRO A 134 -11.81 -1.00 1.46
N SER A 135 -12.83 -0.13 1.46
CA SER A 135 -14.04 -0.28 2.27
C SER A 135 -14.90 -1.51 1.93
N GLY A 136 -14.62 -2.20 0.82
CA GLY A 136 -15.40 -3.31 0.27
C GLY A 136 -16.61 -2.85 -0.56
N ARG A 137 -16.78 -1.54 -0.76
CA ARG A 137 -17.86 -0.98 -1.58
C ARG A 137 -17.51 -1.08 -3.06
N THR A 138 -18.49 -1.42 -3.88
CA THR A 138 -18.37 -1.33 -5.34
C THR A 138 -18.86 0.03 -5.83
N VAL A 139 -18.06 0.67 -6.67
CA VAL A 139 -18.30 2.01 -7.20
C VAL A 139 -18.02 2.02 -8.69
N SER A 140 -18.86 2.69 -9.47
CA SER A 140 -18.56 2.95 -10.87
C SER A 140 -17.70 4.20 -11.01
N GLY A 141 -16.62 4.11 -11.77
CA GLY A 141 -15.76 5.24 -12.12
C GLY A 141 -15.62 5.43 -13.62
N ALA A 142 -15.03 6.56 -14.02
CA ALA A 142 -14.63 6.82 -15.40
C ALA A 142 -13.11 6.73 -15.52
N ILE A 143 -12.60 6.06 -16.55
CA ILE A 143 -11.16 6.00 -16.79
C ILE A 143 -10.72 7.36 -17.32
N VAL A 144 -9.80 8.01 -16.60
CA VAL A 144 -9.27 9.34 -16.94
C VAL A 144 -7.99 9.20 -17.75
N ASP A 145 -7.11 8.32 -17.29
CA ASP A 145 -5.84 8.04 -17.93
C ASP A 145 -5.50 6.54 -17.85
N GLU A 146 -4.77 6.04 -18.84
CA GLU A 146 -4.26 4.67 -18.86
C GLU A 146 -2.75 4.67 -19.13
N ASN A 147 -2.01 4.02 -18.24
CA ASN A 147 -0.60 3.71 -18.47
C ASN A 147 -0.46 2.23 -18.91
N ALA A 148 0.78 1.75 -19.04
CA ALA A 148 1.09 0.39 -19.46
C ALA A 148 0.58 -0.67 -18.49
N ASP A 149 0.54 -0.40 -17.18
CA ASP A 149 0.18 -1.41 -16.18
C ASP A 149 -0.90 -0.94 -15.19
N THR A 150 -1.16 0.36 -15.12
CA THR A 150 -2.16 0.98 -14.26
C THR A 150 -3.15 1.81 -15.07
N ALA A 151 -4.28 2.15 -14.46
CA ALA A 151 -5.16 3.20 -14.95
C ALA A 151 -5.59 4.09 -13.78
N LEU A 152 -5.85 5.35 -14.10
CA LEU A 152 -6.42 6.33 -13.18
C LEU A 152 -7.92 6.40 -13.42
N VAL A 153 -8.70 6.25 -12.36
CA VAL A 153 -10.16 6.20 -12.42
C VAL A 153 -10.73 7.31 -11.55
N HIS A 154 -11.50 8.21 -12.14
CA HIS A 154 -12.30 9.18 -11.39
C HIS A 154 -13.53 8.47 -10.82
N LEU A 155 -13.65 8.50 -9.49
CA LEU A 155 -14.70 7.84 -8.75
C LEU A 155 -15.99 8.67 -8.75
N SER A 156 -17.14 7.98 -8.72
CA SER A 156 -18.44 8.67 -8.57
C SER A 156 -18.76 9.04 -7.12
N ILE A 157 -17.94 8.60 -6.17
CA ILE A 157 -18.01 8.95 -4.76
C ILE A 157 -16.61 9.28 -4.26
N ASN A 158 -16.53 10.18 -3.30
CA ASN A 158 -15.29 10.49 -2.59
C ASN A 158 -15.06 9.48 -1.46
N GLU A 159 -13.87 8.87 -1.41
CA GLU A 159 -13.42 8.01 -0.31
C GLU A 159 -11.98 8.39 0.05
N PRO A 160 -11.64 8.68 1.33
CA PRO A 160 -10.32 9.17 1.71
C PRO A 160 -9.19 8.33 1.12
N GLY A 161 -8.30 9.00 0.39
CA GLY A 161 -7.19 8.37 -0.31
C GLY A 161 -5.90 8.37 0.47
N HIS A 162 -4.91 7.69 -0.12
CA HIS A 162 -3.52 7.77 0.30
C HIS A 162 -2.82 8.88 -0.50
N ARG A 163 -1.91 9.61 0.14
CA ARG A 163 -0.96 10.45 -0.60
C ARG A 163 -0.01 9.55 -1.37
N ILE A 164 0.55 10.02 -2.48
CA ILE A 164 1.54 9.25 -3.22
C ILE A 164 2.90 9.48 -2.56
N ALA A 165 3.67 8.41 -2.36
CA ALA A 165 5.00 8.52 -1.77
C ALA A 165 5.95 9.24 -2.75
N GLU A 166 6.57 10.34 -2.32
CA GLU A 166 7.51 11.14 -3.13
C GLU A 166 8.79 10.39 -3.53
N ARG A 167 9.09 9.29 -2.84
CA ARG A 167 10.32 8.54 -3.02
C ARG A 167 10.06 7.06 -2.98
N ARG A 168 10.61 6.35 -3.97
CA ARG A 168 10.65 4.90 -3.95
C ARG A 168 11.36 4.36 -2.69
N PRO A 169 10.74 3.43 -1.94
CA PRO A 169 11.40 2.75 -0.83
C PRO A 169 12.64 1.96 -1.30
N HIS A 170 13.66 1.90 -0.45
CA HIS A 170 14.80 1.01 -0.64
C HIS A 170 14.40 -0.43 -0.32
N ASP A 171 15.18 -1.39 -0.83
CA ASP A 171 14.98 -2.83 -0.63
C ASP A 171 14.76 -3.27 0.83
N HIS A 172 15.37 -2.55 1.79
CA HIS A 172 15.32 -2.84 3.22
C HIS A 172 14.32 -1.97 4.00
N ASP A 173 13.68 -1.01 3.33
CA ASP A 173 12.64 -0.19 3.96
C ASP A 173 11.41 -1.08 4.22
N VAL A 174 10.78 -0.91 5.37
CA VAL A 174 9.57 -1.65 5.74
C VAL A 174 8.37 -0.97 5.11
N VAL A 175 7.56 -1.75 4.40
CA VAL A 175 6.30 -1.32 3.79
C VAL A 175 5.15 -2.15 4.34
N THR A 176 3.96 -1.57 4.30
CA THR A 176 2.71 -2.24 4.68
C THR A 176 1.92 -2.59 3.42
N VAL A 177 1.70 -3.88 3.20
CA VAL A 177 0.79 -4.36 2.16
C VAL A 177 -0.62 -4.45 2.75
N LEU A 178 -1.57 -3.71 2.20
CA LEU A 178 -2.96 -3.60 2.69
C LEU A 178 -3.82 -4.82 2.30
N ALA A 179 -3.28 -6.02 2.53
CA ALA A 179 -4.01 -7.26 2.46
C ALA A 179 -5.00 -7.39 3.65
N THR A 180 -5.78 -8.47 3.69
CA THR A 180 -6.70 -8.76 4.79
C THR A 180 -6.27 -10.04 5.51
N PRO A 181 -5.57 -9.96 6.66
CA PRO A 181 -5.13 -8.75 7.38
C PRO A 181 -3.89 -8.06 6.74
N PRO A 182 -3.61 -6.78 7.10
CA PRO A 182 -2.43 -6.09 6.61
C PRO A 182 -1.13 -6.80 7.03
N VAL A 183 -0.09 -6.68 6.19
CA VAL A 183 1.20 -7.36 6.40
C VAL A 183 2.34 -6.36 6.24
N GLU A 184 3.21 -6.26 7.24
CA GLU A 184 4.45 -5.48 7.18
C GLU A 184 5.61 -6.37 6.71
N VAL A 185 6.33 -5.94 5.68
CA VAL A 185 7.50 -6.66 5.12
C VAL A 185 8.56 -5.68 4.65
N ALA A 186 9.80 -6.15 4.46
CA ALA A 186 10.78 -5.37 3.70
C ALA A 186 10.33 -5.25 2.23
N PHE A 187 10.59 -4.12 1.60
CA PHE A 187 10.17 -3.87 0.22
C PHE A 187 10.69 -4.93 -0.77
N ALA A 188 11.91 -5.42 -0.57
CA ALA A 188 12.47 -6.51 -1.39
C ALA A 188 11.79 -7.87 -1.20
N ASP A 189 11.04 -8.08 -0.12
CA ASP A 189 10.35 -9.34 0.18
C ASP A 189 8.89 -9.34 -0.29
N VAL A 190 8.39 -8.24 -0.86
CA VAL A 190 7.00 -8.15 -1.37
C VAL A 190 6.73 -9.19 -2.47
N ASP A 191 7.77 -9.59 -3.23
CA ASP A 191 7.65 -10.57 -4.31
C ASP A 191 7.29 -11.99 -3.84
N GLN A 192 7.55 -12.29 -2.57
CA GLN A 192 7.25 -13.55 -1.92
C GLN A 192 5.80 -13.63 -1.40
N LEU A 193 5.05 -12.53 -1.42
CA LEU A 193 3.68 -12.48 -0.93
C LEU A 193 2.68 -12.99 -1.99
N ASP A 194 1.68 -13.78 -1.56
CA ASP A 194 0.53 -14.15 -2.39
C ASP A 194 -0.67 -13.23 -2.04
N VAL A 195 -0.76 -12.10 -2.74
CA VAL A 195 -1.79 -11.07 -2.56
C VAL A 195 -2.60 -10.84 -3.84
N ALA A 196 -3.77 -10.23 -3.75
CA ALA A 196 -4.60 -9.95 -4.91
C ALA A 196 -4.02 -8.79 -5.76
N ASP A 197 -4.27 -8.82 -7.07
CA ASP A 197 -3.93 -7.70 -7.94
C ASP A 197 -4.69 -6.45 -7.51
N GLY A 198 -4.01 -5.31 -7.48
CA GLY A 198 -4.55 -4.04 -6.99
C GLY A 198 -4.52 -3.87 -5.47
N THR A 199 -3.93 -4.81 -4.72
CA THR A 199 -3.67 -4.59 -3.29
C THR A 199 -2.65 -3.46 -3.13
N ALA A 200 -2.98 -2.44 -2.34
CA ALA A 200 -2.10 -1.30 -2.10
C ALA A 200 -0.87 -1.67 -1.26
N VAL A 201 0.25 -1.03 -1.57
CA VAL A 201 1.49 -1.05 -0.78
C VAL A 201 1.75 0.38 -0.33
N VAL A 202 1.79 0.59 0.98
CA VAL A 202 2.08 1.90 1.60
C VAL A 202 3.39 1.84 2.37
N ASP A 203 4.06 2.97 2.52
CA ASP A 203 5.28 3.07 3.33
C ASP A 203 4.98 3.19 4.83
N ALA A 204 5.99 3.56 5.63
CA ALA A 204 5.88 3.70 7.07
C ALA A 204 5.05 4.94 7.51
N ASP A 205 4.92 5.94 6.64
CA ASP A 205 4.14 7.16 6.87
C ASP A 205 2.68 7.00 6.41
N GLY A 206 2.39 5.94 5.66
CA GLY A 206 1.07 5.60 5.14
C GLY A 206 0.83 6.10 3.72
N ASP A 207 1.89 6.57 3.05
CA ASP A 207 1.85 7.05 1.68
C ASP A 207 1.93 5.87 0.71
N LEU A 208 1.17 5.95 -0.38
CA LEU A 208 1.05 4.94 -1.41
C LEU A 208 2.33 4.86 -2.23
N VAL A 209 3.00 3.71 -2.12
CA VAL A 209 4.18 3.37 -2.92
C VAL A 209 3.76 2.80 -4.27
N GLY A 210 2.73 1.97 -4.27
CA GLY A 210 2.34 1.23 -5.47
C GLY A 210 1.19 0.25 -5.25
N LEU A 211 0.87 -0.47 -6.32
CA LEU A 211 -0.12 -1.55 -6.32
C LEU A 211 0.55 -2.89 -6.62
N CYS A 212 0.16 -3.92 -5.89
CA CYS A 212 0.58 -5.28 -6.18
C CYS A 212 -0.03 -5.77 -7.50
N SER A 213 0.79 -6.40 -8.32
CA SER A 213 0.38 -7.11 -9.53
C SER A 213 1.04 -8.49 -9.57
N ARG A 214 0.26 -9.53 -9.83
CA ARG A 214 0.72 -10.91 -9.88
C ARG A 214 1.33 -11.20 -11.25
N GLY A 215 2.63 -11.45 -11.26
CA GLY A 215 3.38 -11.93 -12.43
C GLY A 215 3.62 -13.44 -12.40
N THR A 216 4.34 -13.93 -13.40
CA THR A 216 4.84 -15.32 -13.42
C THR A 216 5.92 -15.59 -12.38
N ASP A 217 6.60 -14.53 -11.93
CA ASP A 217 7.76 -14.60 -11.04
C ASP A 217 7.42 -14.28 -9.58
N GLY A 218 6.12 -14.17 -9.25
CA GLY A 218 5.65 -13.69 -7.95
C GLY A 218 4.92 -12.36 -8.05
N THR A 219 4.73 -11.70 -6.91
CA THR A 219 4.10 -10.39 -6.83
C THR A 219 5.10 -9.30 -7.22
N LYS A 220 4.66 -8.30 -7.98
CA LYS A 220 5.46 -7.12 -8.34
C LYS A 220 4.72 -5.89 -7.85
N VAL A 221 5.46 -4.89 -7.37
CA VAL A 221 4.88 -3.59 -7.03
C VAL A 221 4.94 -2.71 -8.27
N LEU A 222 3.78 -2.37 -8.80
CA LEU A 222 3.62 -1.34 -9.81
C LEU A 222 3.68 0.00 -9.09
N MET A 223 4.77 0.73 -9.30
CA MET A 223 4.93 2.07 -8.72
C MET A 223 3.87 2.99 -9.32
N VAL A 224 3.29 3.85 -8.48
CA VAL A 224 2.52 4.98 -8.98
C VAL A 224 3.57 6.04 -9.33
N ASP A 225 3.89 6.19 -10.61
CA ASP A 225 4.89 7.17 -11.06
C ASP A 225 4.41 8.61 -10.78
N ASP A 226 5.37 9.52 -10.56
CA ASP A 226 5.14 10.95 -10.34
C ASP A 226 4.36 11.61 -11.49
N ASP A 227 4.40 11.02 -12.69
CA ASP A 227 3.61 11.46 -13.83
C ASP A 227 2.10 11.43 -13.54
N MET A 228 1.64 10.54 -12.65
CA MET A 228 0.26 10.54 -12.15
C MET A 228 0.05 11.55 -11.02
N ALA A 229 1.08 11.82 -10.20
CA ALA A 229 0.99 12.80 -9.11
C ALA A 229 0.91 14.25 -9.63
N ALA A 230 1.54 14.54 -10.78
CA ALA A 230 1.50 15.87 -11.40
C ALA A 230 0.09 16.32 -11.84
N MET A 231 -0.91 15.43 -11.88
CA MET A 231 -2.29 15.79 -12.23
C MET A 231 -3.04 16.50 -11.10
N ASP A 232 -2.65 16.34 -9.83
CA ASP A 232 -3.32 16.99 -8.70
C ASP A 232 -2.92 18.48 -8.57
N ASP A 233 -1.71 18.85 -9.00
CA ASP A 233 -1.21 20.23 -8.91
C ASP A 233 -1.64 21.12 -10.09
N ASP A 234 -2.02 20.54 -11.24
CA ASP A 234 -2.31 21.31 -12.47
C ASP A 234 -3.78 21.75 -12.58
N ALA A 235 -4.64 21.39 -11.62
CA ALA A 235 -6.03 21.84 -11.60
C ALA A 235 -6.21 23.30 -11.13
N GLY A 236 -5.13 23.97 -10.66
CA GLY A 236 -5.20 25.23 -9.93
C GLY A 236 -4.84 26.52 -10.67
N ASP A 237 -3.84 26.53 -11.56
CA ASP A 237 -3.13 27.79 -11.88
C ASP A 237 -2.97 28.17 -13.37
N GLU A 238 -3.48 27.40 -14.33
CA GLU A 238 -3.36 27.74 -15.77
C GLU A 238 -4.26 28.91 -16.27
N GLN A 239 -4.79 29.76 -15.38
CA GLN A 239 -5.59 30.94 -15.78
C GLN A 239 -5.00 32.27 -15.29
N ALA A 240 -3.70 32.54 -15.48
CA ALA A 240 -3.21 33.91 -15.34
C ALA A 240 -1.93 34.32 -16.09
N GLU A 241 -1.30 33.53 -16.95
CA GLU A 241 -0.23 34.07 -17.82
C GLU A 241 -0.82 34.68 -19.10
N THR A 242 -1.49 35.82 -18.91
CA THR A 242 -1.75 36.76 -20.01
C THR A 242 -0.42 37.39 -20.38
N THR A 243 0.11 36.97 -21.53
CA THR A 243 1.23 37.59 -22.25
C THR A 243 1.17 39.12 -22.20
N ALA A 244 1.96 39.71 -21.31
CA ALA A 244 2.34 41.10 -21.39
C ALA A 244 3.70 41.16 -22.06
N ASP A 245 3.69 41.32 -23.39
CA ASP A 245 4.84 41.75 -24.17
C ASP A 245 5.38 43.05 -23.57
N GLY A 246 6.46 42.93 -22.79
CA GLY A 246 7.18 44.03 -22.18
C GLY A 246 8.61 44.06 -22.69
N ASP A 247 8.80 44.69 -23.85
CA ASP A 247 10.11 45.11 -24.37
C ASP A 247 10.79 46.08 -23.36
N GLY A 248 12.03 45.76 -22.98
CA GLY A 248 12.94 46.66 -22.27
C GLY A 248 13.67 45.91 -21.15
N GLU A 249 14.96 46.05 -20.90
CA GLU A 249 15.97 46.97 -21.40
C GLU A 249 17.30 46.41 -20.88
N ASP A 250 18.37 46.43 -21.68
CA ASP A 250 19.68 45.94 -21.28
C ASP A 250 20.21 46.72 -20.06
N GLY A 251 20.42 46.02 -18.95
CA GLY A 251 20.91 46.58 -17.70
C GLY A 251 22.00 45.72 -17.09
N ASP A 252 23.24 45.93 -17.54
CA ASP A 252 24.45 45.56 -16.80
C ASP A 252 24.36 46.10 -15.36
N THR A 253 24.44 45.25 -14.34
CA THR A 253 24.83 45.73 -13.00
C THR A 253 25.59 44.69 -12.19
N GLU A 254 26.85 45.05 -11.99
CA GLU A 254 27.82 44.73 -10.94
C GLU A 254 27.47 43.68 -9.87
N THR A 255 28.39 42.72 -9.78
CA THR A 255 28.84 42.04 -8.56
C THR A 255 28.98 42.99 -7.37
N GLY A 256 28.22 42.72 -6.30
CA GLY A 256 28.38 43.35 -4.99
C GLY A 256 28.32 42.30 -3.88
N ASP A 257 29.46 42.16 -3.19
CA ASP A 257 29.64 41.53 -1.88
C ASP A 257 28.72 42.14 -0.80
N GLU A 258 28.69 41.48 0.37
CA GLU A 258 28.10 41.91 1.65
C GLU A 258 26.57 41.72 1.73
N GLN A 259 25.97 41.19 2.80
CA GLN A 259 26.30 41.38 4.21
C GLN A 259 25.55 40.33 5.05
N ALA A 260 26.17 39.92 6.15
CA ALA A 260 25.51 39.19 7.23
C ALA A 260 24.38 40.03 7.84
N GLY A 261 23.20 39.43 7.97
CA GLY A 261 22.04 40.01 8.65
C GLY A 261 21.27 38.89 9.34
N LEU A 262 21.54 38.72 10.63
CA LEU A 262 20.65 38.03 11.56
C LEU A 262 19.42 38.93 11.71
N ASP A 263 18.24 38.46 11.32
CA ASP A 263 16.98 39.05 11.75
C ASP A 263 16.17 37.98 12.46
N ASP A 264 16.05 38.19 13.77
CA ASP A 264 15.07 37.62 14.66
C ASP A 264 13.66 37.87 14.07
N VAL A 265 12.90 36.80 13.84
CA VAL A 265 11.45 36.91 13.61
C VAL A 265 10.76 36.40 14.85
N ASP A 266 10.35 37.38 15.65
CA ASP A 266 9.45 37.27 16.79
C ASP A 266 8.09 36.66 16.41
N ASP A 267 7.48 36.07 17.44
CA ASP A 267 6.06 35.82 17.67
C ASP A 267 5.09 36.59 16.76
N ASP A 268 4.09 35.90 16.20
CA ASP A 268 2.67 36.20 16.49
C ASP A 268 1.71 35.36 15.63
N VAL A 269 0.56 35.06 16.23
CA VAL A 269 -0.71 34.63 15.62
C VAL A 269 -0.81 33.19 15.10
N LEU A 270 -1.37 32.30 15.91
CA LEU A 270 -2.46 31.46 15.43
C LEU A 270 -3.64 31.55 16.40
N ASP A 271 -4.62 32.33 15.95
CA ASP A 271 -5.95 32.46 16.50
C ASP A 271 -6.62 31.09 16.66
N GLU A 272 -7.21 30.92 17.83
CA GLU A 272 -8.09 29.83 18.21
C GLU A 272 -9.40 29.95 17.41
N VAL A 273 -9.48 29.26 16.26
CA VAL A 273 -10.74 29.11 15.52
C VAL A 273 -11.51 27.93 16.13
N THR A 274 -12.30 28.21 17.16
CA THR A 274 -13.38 27.31 17.57
C THR A 274 -14.56 27.48 16.61
N ASP A 275 -14.62 26.64 15.58
CA ASP A 275 -15.78 26.56 14.70
C ASP A 275 -16.90 25.77 15.40
N GLU A 276 -18.00 26.47 15.67
CA GLU A 276 -19.22 25.98 16.30
C GLU A 276 -20.03 25.17 15.28
N PHE A 277 -19.90 23.85 15.31
CA PHE A 277 -20.71 22.95 14.48
C PHE A 277 -22.19 22.98 14.90
N ASP A 278 -22.99 23.77 14.18
CA ASP A 278 -24.46 23.76 14.25
C ASP A 278 -25.00 22.50 13.55
N VAL A 279 -25.28 21.46 14.33
CA VAL A 279 -25.87 20.21 13.85
C VAL A 279 -27.36 20.41 13.60
N THR A 280 -27.71 20.73 12.35
CA THR A 280 -29.11 20.73 11.89
C THR A 280 -29.62 19.29 11.77
N VAL A 281 -30.46 18.88 12.71
CA VAL A 281 -31.16 17.58 12.69
C VAL A 281 -32.24 17.57 11.60
N PRO A 282 -32.24 16.63 10.64
CA PRO A 282 -33.30 16.56 9.63
C PRO A 282 -34.63 16.05 10.25
N PRO A 283 -35.78 16.53 9.74
CA PRO A 283 -37.09 16.13 10.24
C PRO A 283 -37.39 14.67 9.90
N THR A 284 -37.83 13.91 10.90
CA THR A 284 -38.33 12.54 10.74
C THR A 284 -39.67 12.56 10.01
N THR A 285 -39.70 12.05 8.78
CA THR A 285 -40.95 11.81 8.05
C THR A 285 -41.64 10.57 8.61
N SER A 286 -42.69 10.80 9.39
CA SER A 286 -43.68 9.78 9.75
C SER A 286 -44.45 9.36 8.49
N ALA A 287 -44.24 8.12 8.05
CA ALA A 287 -45.12 7.48 7.07
C ALA A 287 -46.45 7.15 7.76
N ALA A 288 -47.55 7.64 7.20
CA ALA A 288 -48.89 7.24 7.56
C ALA A 288 -49.24 5.95 6.79
N ASP A 289 -49.60 4.92 7.55
CA ASP A 289 -50.33 3.73 7.08
C ASP A 289 -51.72 4.13 6.57
N ASP A 290 -52.10 3.60 5.41
CA ASP A 290 -53.49 3.49 4.90
C ASP A 290 -53.69 2.06 4.38
#